data_AF-A0A8S9QGZ3-F1
#
_entry.id   AF-A0A8S9QGZ3-F1
#
_cell.length_a   1.000
_cell.length_b   1.000
_cell.length_c   1.000
_cell.angle_alpha   90.00
_cell.angle_beta   90.00
_cell.angle_gamma   90.00
#
_symmetry.space_group_name_H-M   'P 1'
#
loop_
_entity.id
_entity.type
_entity.pdbx_description
1 polymer ?
#
loop_
_entity_poly.entity_id
_entity_poly.type
_entity_poly.pdbx_seq_one_letter_code
_entity_poly.pdbx_strand_id
1 'polypeptide(L)'
;MNKKISFTDELPDGTISALLQKQNNVVQPCVIVIGSGISGLAAARSLSEASFNVIVLESRDRIGGRIHTDYSFGCPVDMGASWLHGVSNDNPLAPIIRRLGLTLQAAMRSKVGLRLRMNSSHEVVAKLLISGQGFFLNIQK
;
A
#
# COMPACT_ATOMS: atom_id res chain seq x y z
N MET A 1 49.38 47.91 -21.07
CA MET A 1 48.53 47.63 -22.24
C MET A 1 48.15 46.15 -22.21
N ASN A 2 47.01 45.81 -21.61
CA ASN A 2 46.54 44.43 -21.54
C ASN A 2 45.66 44.14 -22.76
N LYS A 3 46.15 43.29 -23.65
CA LYS A 3 45.43 42.87 -24.86
C LYS A 3 44.18 42.09 -24.43
N LYS A 4 43.01 42.71 -24.65
CA LYS A 4 41.71 42.05 -24.58
C LYS A 4 41.69 40.97 -25.68
N ILE A 5 41.62 39.71 -25.30
CA ILE A 5 41.42 38.61 -26.26
C ILE A 5 39.94 38.66 -26.65
N SER A 6 39.67 39.16 -27.86
CA SER A 6 38.35 39.16 -28.48
C SER A 6 38.07 37.76 -29.02
N PHE A 7 37.18 37.01 -28.36
CA PHE A 7 36.65 35.73 -28.84
C PHE A 7 35.66 35.98 -29.99
N THR A 8 36.17 36.26 -31.19
CA THR A 8 35.40 36.26 -32.43
C THR A 8 36.29 35.77 -33.58
N ASP A 9 36.88 34.58 -33.43
CA ASP A 9 37.41 33.82 -34.55
C ASP A 9 36.64 32.49 -34.60
N GLU A 10 36.18 32.18 -35.79
CA GLU A 10 35.06 31.29 -36.10
C GLU A 10 35.32 29.83 -35.68
N LEU A 11 34.45 29.30 -34.84
CA LEU A 11 34.33 27.87 -34.58
C LEU A 11 33.15 27.32 -35.40
N PRO A 12 33.33 26.25 -36.18
CA PRO A 12 32.32 25.81 -37.14
C PRO A 12 31.04 25.28 -36.47
N ASP A 13 29.91 25.73 -37.00
CA ASP A 13 28.64 25.04 -37.22
C ASP A 13 28.25 23.94 -36.22
N GLY A 14 27.80 24.35 -35.04
CA GLY A 14 27.15 23.45 -34.08
C GLY A 14 28.05 22.89 -32.98
N THR A 15 29.35 23.24 -32.99
CA THR A 15 30.30 22.82 -31.93
C THR A 15 29.91 23.38 -30.55
N ILE A 16 29.44 24.64 -30.47
CA ILE A 16 28.95 25.24 -29.22
C ILE A 16 27.67 24.54 -28.76
N SER A 17 26.74 24.26 -29.68
CA SER A 17 25.51 23.52 -29.38
C SER A 17 25.78 22.11 -28.86
N ALA A 18 26.79 21.43 -29.42
CA ALA A 18 27.24 20.10 -28.97
C ALA A 18 27.92 20.16 -27.59
N LEU A 19 28.72 21.19 -27.31
CA LEU A 19 29.35 21.39 -25.99
C LEU A 19 28.31 21.73 -24.92
N LEU A 20 27.30 22.54 -25.24
CA LEU A 20 26.18 22.85 -24.35
C LEU A 20 25.27 21.62 -24.11
N GLN A 21 25.03 20.79 -25.13
CA GLN A 21 24.33 19.51 -24.95
C GLN A 21 25.13 18.54 -24.08
N LYS A 22 26.45 18.48 -24.24
CA LYS A 22 27.35 17.64 -23.44
C LYS A 22 27.44 18.09 -21.98
N GLN A 23 27.21 19.37 -21.70
CA GLN A 23 27.25 19.95 -20.36
C GLN A 23 25.91 19.84 -19.60
N ASN A 24 24.79 19.65 -20.32
CA ASN A 24 23.44 19.46 -19.78
C ASN A 24 23.09 17.98 -19.55
N ASN A 25 24.06 17.16 -19.16
CA ASN A 25 23.78 15.78 -18.80
C ASN A 25 23.12 15.75 -17.42
N VAL A 26 21.82 16.07 -17.38
CA VAL A 26 20.99 15.99 -16.18
C VAL A 26 20.85 14.51 -15.87
N VAL A 27 21.75 14.00 -15.03
CA VAL A 27 21.65 12.63 -14.51
C VAL A 27 20.39 12.57 -13.67
N GLN A 28 19.39 11.85 -14.16
CA GLN A 28 18.16 11.61 -13.41
C GLN A 28 18.55 10.97 -12.07
N PRO A 29 18.15 11.55 -10.93
CA PRO A 29 18.53 11.02 -9.63
C PRO A 29 17.99 9.59 -9.47
N CYS A 30 18.89 8.68 -9.08
CA CYS A 30 18.60 7.25 -8.94
C CYS A 30 18.28 6.91 -7.49
N VAL A 31 17.20 6.16 -7.26
CA VAL A 31 16.77 5.72 -5.93
C VAL A 31 16.55 4.21 -5.93
N ILE A 32 17.06 3.54 -4.90
CA ILE A 32 16.81 2.12 -4.67
C ILE A 32 15.84 1.98 -3.49
N VAL A 33 14.72 1.30 -3.72
CA VAL A 33 13.74 0.93 -2.69
C VAL A 33 13.94 -0.53 -2.30
N ILE A 34 14.21 -0.79 -1.03
CA ILE A 34 14.38 -2.15 -0.50
C ILE A 34 13.05 -2.66 0.06
N GLY A 35 12.53 -3.72 -0.56
CA GLY A 35 11.26 -4.37 -0.25
C GLY A 35 10.12 -3.93 -1.16
N SER A 36 9.44 -4.89 -1.79
CA SER A 36 8.26 -4.69 -2.64
C SER A 36 6.95 -4.96 -1.89
N GLY A 37 6.89 -4.58 -0.61
CA GLY A 37 5.64 -4.50 0.16
C GLY A 37 4.79 -3.28 -0.23
N ILE A 38 3.61 -3.13 0.37
CA ILE A 38 2.70 -1.99 0.07
C ILE A 38 3.37 -0.63 0.27
N SER A 39 4.22 -0.48 1.29
CA SER A 39 4.96 0.76 1.55
C SER A 39 6.05 1.03 0.52
N GLY A 40 6.80 0.00 0.12
CA GLY A 40 7.86 0.12 -0.88
C GLY A 40 7.30 0.43 -2.26
N LEU A 41 6.22 -0.24 -2.66
CA LEU A 41 5.52 0.05 -3.91
C LEU A 41 4.90 1.46 -3.90
N ALA A 42 4.33 1.90 -2.78
CA ALA A 42 3.83 3.27 -2.66
C ALA A 42 4.97 4.31 -2.79
N ALA A 43 6.09 4.09 -2.11
CA ALA A 43 7.26 4.96 -2.22
C ALA A 43 7.84 4.99 -3.64
N ALA A 44 8.01 3.82 -4.26
CA ALA A 44 8.50 3.70 -5.62
C ALA A 44 7.60 4.42 -6.63
N ARG A 45 6.28 4.32 -6.46
CA ARG A 45 5.31 5.07 -7.26
C ARG A 45 5.48 6.58 -7.08
N SER A 46 5.51 7.08 -5.84
CA SER A 46 5.65 8.52 -5.59
C SER A 46 6.97 9.08 -6.13
N LEU A 47 8.07 8.32 -6.02
CA LEU A 47 9.37 8.70 -6.57
C LEU A 47 9.36 8.68 -8.12
N SER A 48 8.73 7.67 -8.71
CA SER A 48 8.57 7.60 -10.18
C SER A 48 7.72 8.75 -10.72
N GLU A 49 6.63 9.11 -10.04
CA GLU A 49 5.80 10.28 -10.38
C GLU A 49 6.59 11.59 -10.25
N ALA A 50 7.59 11.63 -9.37
CA ALA A 50 8.54 12.75 -9.22
C ALA A 50 9.76 12.67 -10.18
N SER A 51 9.69 11.83 -11.23
CA SER A 51 10.73 11.68 -12.27
C SER A 51 12.08 11.13 -11.80
N PHE A 52 12.15 10.46 -10.65
CA PHE A 52 13.34 9.73 -10.25
C PHE A 52 13.47 8.41 -11.04
N ASN A 53 14.71 7.97 -11.27
CA ASN A 53 14.97 6.61 -11.74
C ASN A 53 14.91 5.65 -10.54
N VAL A 54 13.92 4.77 -10.49
CA VAL A 54 13.63 3.93 -9.31
C VAL A 54 13.87 2.46 -9.60
N ILE A 55 14.66 1.81 -8.74
CA ILE A 55 14.85 0.36 -8.72
C ILE A 55 14.25 -0.18 -7.42
N VAL A 56 13.39 -1.21 -7.52
CA VAL A 56 12.82 -1.90 -6.35
C VAL A 56 13.46 -3.28 -6.23
N LEU A 57 14.00 -3.59 -5.06
CA LEU A 57 14.60 -4.90 -4.76
C LEU A 57 13.75 -5.65 -3.74
N GLU A 58 13.32 -6.87 -4.07
CA GLU A 58 12.57 -7.74 -3.16
C GLU A 58 13.34 -9.05 -2.95
N SER A 59 13.35 -9.53 -1.71
CA SER A 59 14.08 -10.76 -1.37
C SER A 59 13.30 -12.02 -1.68
N ARG A 60 11.97 -11.92 -1.73
CA ARG A 60 11.07 -13.01 -2.12
C ARG A 60 10.92 -13.10 -3.64
N ASP A 61 10.41 -14.25 -4.08
CA ASP A 61 9.96 -14.51 -5.45
C ASP A 61 8.62 -13.84 -5.80
N ARG A 62 8.06 -13.05 -4.88
CA ARG A 62 6.76 -12.39 -5.02
C ARG A 62 6.75 -11.00 -4.41
N ILE A 63 5.92 -10.14 -4.98
CA ILE A 63 5.62 -8.81 -4.43
C ILE A 63 4.57 -8.89 -3.29
N GLY A 64 4.25 -7.75 -2.69
CA GLY A 64 3.20 -7.59 -1.68
C GLY A 64 3.69 -7.69 -0.23
N GLY A 65 4.84 -8.34 0.00
CA GLY A 65 5.43 -8.49 1.32
C GLY A 65 4.50 -9.27 2.27
N ARG A 66 3.97 -8.58 3.30
CA ARG A 66 3.00 -9.14 4.26
C ARG A 66 1.56 -9.20 3.71
N ILE A 67 1.29 -8.64 2.55
CA ILE A 67 0.03 -8.83 1.84
C ILE A 67 0.25 -10.01 0.90
N HIS A 68 -0.37 -11.14 1.20
CA HIS A 68 -0.18 -12.37 0.47
C HIS A 68 -1.47 -13.19 0.46
N THR A 69 -1.91 -13.53 -0.74
CA THR A 69 -3.00 -14.47 -0.99
C THR A 69 -2.41 -15.73 -1.58
N ASP A 70 -2.68 -16.87 -0.95
CA ASP A 70 -2.33 -18.21 -1.44
C ASP A 70 -3.50 -18.77 -2.24
N TYR A 71 -3.22 -19.29 -3.44
CA TYR A 71 -4.22 -19.86 -4.35
C TYR A 71 -4.14 -21.40 -4.45
N SER A 72 -3.21 -22.03 -3.74
CA SER A 72 -2.97 -23.48 -3.81
C SER A 72 -4.07 -24.34 -3.18
N PHE A 73 -4.91 -23.75 -2.32
CA PHE A 73 -5.98 -24.45 -1.60
C PHE A 73 -7.28 -24.66 -2.42
N GLY A 74 -7.28 -24.33 -3.72
CA GLY A 74 -8.48 -24.37 -4.56
C GLY A 74 -9.44 -23.18 -4.34
N CYS A 75 -9.12 -22.30 -3.39
CA CYS A 75 -9.72 -20.99 -3.19
C CYS A 75 -8.64 -19.99 -2.74
N PRO A 76 -8.83 -18.68 -2.98
CA PRO A 76 -7.91 -17.66 -2.48
C PRO A 76 -7.97 -17.58 -0.95
N VAL A 77 -6.82 -17.73 -0.28
CA VAL A 77 -6.67 -17.62 1.17
C VAL A 77 -5.67 -16.52 1.50
N ASP A 78 -6.11 -15.48 2.19
CA ASP A 78 -5.20 -14.42 2.64
C ASP A 78 -4.39 -14.88 3.85
N MET A 79 -3.08 -15.04 3.63
CA MET A 79 -2.09 -15.42 4.64
C MET A 79 -1.52 -14.20 5.39
N GLY A 80 -2.14 -13.03 5.20
CA GLY A 80 -1.60 -11.74 5.62
C GLY A 80 -2.70 -10.70 5.86
N ALA A 81 -2.62 -9.56 5.18
CA ALA A 81 -3.59 -8.48 5.35
C ALA A 81 -4.98 -8.84 4.77
N SER A 82 -5.84 -9.45 5.57
CA SER A 82 -7.18 -9.90 5.15
C SER A 82 -8.31 -8.92 5.51
N TRP A 83 -8.04 -7.89 6.31
CA TRP A 83 -9.05 -6.96 6.81
C TRP A 83 -8.70 -5.50 6.54
N LEU A 84 -9.70 -4.75 6.09
CA LEU A 84 -9.63 -3.29 5.98
C LEU A 84 -10.45 -2.67 7.12
N HIS A 85 -9.78 -2.02 8.05
CA HIS A 85 -10.45 -1.29 9.13
C HIS A 85 -10.88 0.11 8.67
N GLY A 86 -12.07 0.54 9.09
CA GLY A 86 -12.58 1.89 8.82
C GLY A 86 -12.81 2.12 7.33
N VAL A 87 -13.87 1.52 6.77
CA VAL A 87 -14.31 1.79 5.39
C VAL A 87 -15.07 3.12 5.36
N SER A 88 -14.37 4.22 5.60
CA SER A 88 -14.86 5.60 5.41
C SER A 88 -14.04 6.30 4.34
N ASN A 89 -14.47 7.50 3.94
CA ASN A 89 -13.71 8.33 3.00
C ASN A 89 -12.35 8.77 3.57
N ASP A 90 -12.12 8.63 4.87
CA ASP A 90 -10.87 8.97 5.54
C ASP A 90 -9.79 7.88 5.36
N ASN A 91 -10.17 6.71 4.86
CA ASN A 91 -9.22 5.63 4.61
C ASN A 91 -8.47 5.89 3.29
N PRO A 92 -7.13 6.02 3.31
CA PRO A 92 -6.34 6.28 2.11
C PRO A 92 -6.44 5.16 1.06
N LEU A 93 -6.86 3.96 1.45
CA LEU A 93 -7.07 2.84 0.53
C LEU A 93 -8.42 2.92 -0.18
N ALA A 94 -9.41 3.65 0.34
CA ALA A 94 -10.74 3.76 -0.27
C ALA A 94 -10.71 4.22 -1.75
N PRO A 95 -9.99 5.29 -2.15
CA PRO A 95 -9.91 5.66 -3.56
C PRO A 95 -9.13 4.63 -4.41
N ILE A 96 -8.16 3.93 -3.82
CA ILE A 96 -7.37 2.90 -4.51
C ILE A 96 -8.25 1.70 -4.82
N ILE A 97 -9.02 1.22 -3.84
CA ILE A 97 -9.97 0.12 -3.95
C ILE A 97 -11.00 0.41 -5.05
N ARG A 98 -11.59 1.61 -5.04
CA ARG A 98 -12.55 2.04 -6.08
C ARG A 98 -11.94 2.03 -7.48
N ARG A 99 -10.73 2.59 -7.63
CA ARG A 99 -10.03 2.64 -8.93
C ARG A 99 -9.68 1.25 -9.45
N LEU A 100 -9.35 0.32 -8.56
CA LEU A 100 -9.02 -1.06 -8.92
C LEU A 100 -10.25 -1.95 -9.11
N GLY A 101 -11.47 -1.43 -8.90
CA GLY A 101 -12.70 -2.22 -9.00
C GLY A 101 -12.80 -3.33 -7.95
N LEU A 102 -12.09 -3.20 -6.83
CA LEU A 102 -12.09 -4.22 -5.77
C LEU A 102 -13.39 -4.13 -4.97
N THR A 103 -14.04 -5.28 -4.78
CA THR A 103 -15.26 -5.37 -3.97
C THR A 103 -14.90 -5.55 -2.51
N LEU A 104 -15.40 -4.67 -1.64
CA LEU A 104 -15.27 -4.83 -0.19
C LEU A 104 -16.45 -5.62 0.34
N GLN A 105 -16.17 -6.76 0.97
CA GLN A 105 -17.17 -7.50 1.71
C GLN A 105 -17.22 -6.97 3.15
N ALA A 106 -18.38 -6.47 3.58
CA ALA A 106 -18.54 -5.98 4.93
C ALA A 106 -18.47 -7.14 5.93
N ALA A 107 -17.49 -7.11 6.83
CA ALA A 107 -17.51 -7.99 7.99
C ALA A 107 -18.59 -7.51 8.97
N MET A 108 -19.50 -8.41 9.32
CA MET A 108 -20.70 -8.12 10.09
C MET A 108 -20.35 -7.51 11.47
N ARG A 109 -20.83 -6.28 11.72
CA ARG A 109 -20.59 -5.55 12.99
C ARG A 109 -21.73 -5.84 13.96
N SER A 110 -21.58 -6.87 14.81
CA SER A 110 -22.54 -7.13 15.88
C SER A 110 -22.35 -6.14 17.03
N LYS A 111 -23.32 -5.25 17.26
CA LYS A 111 -23.41 -4.40 18.45
C LYS A 111 -24.12 -5.21 19.56
N VAL A 112 -23.44 -5.62 20.64
CA VAL A 112 -24.11 -6.24 21.82
C VAL A 112 -23.44 -5.79 23.13
N GLY A 113 -24.24 -5.37 24.11
CA GLY A 113 -23.82 -5.09 25.50
C GLY A 113 -24.63 -5.93 26.50
N LEU A 114 -24.05 -6.25 27.66
CA LEU A 114 -24.63 -7.13 28.69
C LEU A 114 -24.95 -6.36 29.99
N ARG A 115 -26.13 -6.59 30.59
CA ARG A 115 -26.47 -6.15 31.97
C ARG A 115 -27.09 -7.31 32.75
N LEU A 116 -26.51 -7.66 33.89
CA LEU A 116 -26.94 -8.77 34.75
C LEU A 116 -27.77 -8.25 35.93
N ARG A 117 -28.84 -8.98 36.30
CA ARG A 117 -29.60 -8.79 37.55
C ARG A 117 -29.98 -10.17 38.10
N MET A 118 -29.79 -10.38 39.41
CA MET A 118 -29.99 -11.67 40.10
C MET A 118 -31.34 -11.72 40.85
N ASN A 119 -31.92 -12.92 40.98
CA ASN A 119 -32.97 -13.27 41.96
C ASN A 119 -32.63 -14.63 42.62
N SER A 120 -33.05 -14.79 43.88
CA SER A 120 -32.63 -15.69 44.95
C SER A 120 -33.23 -17.11 44.94
N SER A 121 -33.40 -17.77 43.79
CA SER A 121 -33.67 -19.22 43.77
C SER A 121 -33.08 -19.83 42.51
N HIS A 122 -32.20 -20.79 42.73
CA HIS A 122 -31.21 -21.34 41.79
C HIS A 122 -31.78 -21.76 40.42
N GLU A 123 -31.60 -20.91 39.39
CA GLU A 123 -31.39 -21.34 38.00
C GLU A 123 -30.75 -20.20 37.17
N VAL A 124 -29.76 -20.54 36.32
CA VAL A 124 -29.01 -19.59 35.49
C VAL A 124 -29.76 -19.39 34.16
N VAL A 125 -30.45 -18.26 34.00
CA VAL A 125 -31.08 -17.90 32.73
C VAL A 125 -30.21 -16.89 31.98
N ALA A 126 -29.43 -17.38 31.01
CA ALA A 126 -28.65 -16.57 30.08
C ALA A 126 -29.52 -16.12 28.90
N LYS A 127 -29.66 -14.80 28.68
CA LYS A 127 -30.42 -14.27 27.54
C LYS A 127 -29.49 -14.02 26.36
N LEU A 128 -29.67 -14.86 25.36
CA LEU A 128 -28.99 -14.87 24.07
C LEU A 128 -29.85 -14.15 23.02
N LEU A 129 -29.29 -13.14 22.36
CA LEU A 129 -29.96 -12.44 21.25
C LEU A 129 -29.28 -12.84 19.93
N ILE A 130 -30.08 -13.44 19.06
CA ILE A 130 -29.66 -13.97 17.77
C ILE A 130 -29.97 -12.93 16.69
N SER A 131 -28.95 -12.57 15.92
CA SER A 131 -29.11 -12.11 14.54
C SER A 131 -27.98 -12.75 13.74
N GLY A 132 -28.36 -13.55 12.73
CA GLY A 132 -27.60 -14.66 12.15
C GLY A 132 -26.17 -14.31 11.74
N GLN A 133 -25.19 -15.19 11.85
CA GLN A 133 -25.20 -16.65 11.64
C GLN A 133 -24.26 -17.36 12.62
N GLY A 134 -24.63 -18.56 13.10
CA GLY A 134 -23.71 -19.54 13.69
C GLY A 134 -23.29 -19.33 15.16
N PHE A 135 -23.55 -20.35 15.98
CA PHE A 135 -23.12 -20.45 17.38
C PHE A 135 -21.78 -21.18 17.51
N PHE A 136 -20.93 -20.76 18.43
CA PHE A 136 -20.10 -21.67 19.22
C PHE A 136 -20.22 -21.30 20.70
N LEU A 137 -20.93 -22.13 21.46
CA LEU A 137 -20.96 -22.09 22.91
C LEU A 137 -20.46 -23.45 23.41
N ASN A 138 -19.21 -23.51 23.81
CA ASN A 138 -18.67 -24.65 24.52
C ASN A 138 -19.06 -24.52 25.99
N ILE A 139 -20.05 -25.28 26.44
CA ILE A 139 -20.31 -25.52 27.86
C ILE A 139 -20.13 -27.01 28.12
N GLN A 140 -18.98 -27.34 28.69
CA GLN A 140 -18.72 -28.64 29.32
C GLN A 140 -19.36 -28.62 30.71
N LYS A 141 -20.50 -29.28 30.88
CA LYS A 141 -20.61 -30.63 31.47
C LYS A 141 -22.04 -31.12 31.35
#